data_AF-A0A5C5EC00-F1
#
_entry.id   AF-A0A5C5EC00-F1
#
_cell.length_a   1.000
_cell.length_b   1.000
_cell.length_c   1.000
_cell.angle_alpha   90.00
_cell.angle_beta   90.00
_cell.angle_gamma   90.00
#
_symmetry.space_group_name_H-M   'P 1'
#
loop_
_entity.id
_entity.type
_entity.pdbx_description
1 polymer ?
#
loop_
_entity_poly.entity_id
_entity_poly.type
_entity_poly.pdbx_seq_one_letter_code
_entity_poly.pdbx_strand_id
1 'polypeptide(L)'
;MRINKNWRRTVIGILTAVVLTACSSSDEQTETDESETTVAVEAVTSEEAASSETSNEEETAVVQPEEPELLVYEGDLELPINGATGYASVRMDLKATADAGSETLAALEAGTAFEVVEEVGDWWYVQTATESGWVQHLYCFINLPDVIPSIIYDNTNTYASKFVSSGKAIPGITGVALYDGKAYNMRLGKVSDIVPVLYSMSKKIHLAQQAALAEGNSLVIYEGYRPYSAQKLTADALTNLAAADPEVMAGINTYPWDTNWFIATNVSNHQMGYAIDVTLAKITEQQAIVIGDYAATAITGYTEYTMPTTIHELSMASATFTGPVKSSSPTAWLQATLADTMNEAAILLQRYSTDAGLTPLASEWWHFNDLDARYSTEGNSSKGEYFLDATMSEAPEAAE
;
A
#
# COMPACT_ATOMS: atom_id res chain seq x y z
N MET A 1 58.12 -10.63 11.06
CA MET A 1 58.43 -11.72 10.11
C MET A 1 57.18 -11.95 9.29
N ARG A 2 57.27 -11.72 7.97
CA ARG A 2 56.18 -11.86 6.98
C ARG A 2 55.72 -13.32 6.90
N ILE A 3 54.45 -13.54 6.55
CA ILE A 3 54.03 -14.24 5.32
C ILE A 3 52.55 -13.91 5.04
N ASN A 4 52.32 -13.41 3.83
CA ASN A 4 51.04 -13.11 3.20
C ASN A 4 50.32 -14.39 2.75
N LYS A 5 48.99 -14.30 2.58
CA LYS A 5 48.33 -14.98 1.45
C LYS A 5 47.17 -14.15 0.89
N ASN A 6 47.36 -13.78 -0.37
CA ASN A 6 46.42 -13.08 -1.24
C ASN A 6 45.29 -14.01 -1.73
N TRP A 7 44.10 -13.47 -2.00
CA TRP A 7 43.41 -13.77 -3.26
C TRP A 7 42.72 -12.51 -3.82
N ARG A 8 42.80 -12.46 -5.14
CA ARG A 8 42.60 -11.42 -6.16
C ARG A 8 41.22 -10.76 -6.19
N ARG A 9 41.26 -9.44 -6.41
CA ARG A 9 40.23 -8.62 -7.05
C ARG A 9 40.35 -8.75 -8.56
N THR A 10 39.25 -8.98 -9.27
CA THR A 10 39.18 -8.82 -10.72
C THR A 10 38.52 -7.48 -11.02
N VAL A 11 39.26 -6.61 -11.71
CA VAL A 11 38.84 -5.35 -12.29
C VAL A 11 38.20 -5.66 -13.64
N ILE A 12 36.96 -5.23 -13.87
CA ILE A 12 36.39 -5.13 -15.22
C ILE A 12 36.42 -3.65 -15.58
N GLY A 13 37.13 -3.37 -16.68
CA GLY A 13 37.42 -2.02 -17.16
C GLY A 13 36.24 -1.37 -17.84
N ILE A 14 36.14 -0.07 -17.58
CA ILE A 14 35.33 0.93 -18.28
C ILE A 14 35.80 1.01 -19.74
N LEU A 15 34.86 0.99 -20.68
CA LEU A 15 35.11 1.34 -22.08
C LEU A 15 34.09 2.41 -22.52
N THR A 16 34.54 3.65 -22.43
CA THR A 16 33.88 4.85 -22.98
C THR A 16 34.18 4.93 -24.48
N ALA A 17 33.13 4.99 -25.30
CA ALA A 17 33.22 5.45 -26.69
C ALA A 17 32.12 6.47 -26.94
N VAL A 18 32.53 7.74 -27.03
CA VAL A 18 31.74 8.88 -27.49
C VAL A 18 31.94 8.99 -28.99
N VAL A 19 30.86 8.93 -29.77
CA VAL A 19 30.80 9.52 -31.12
C VAL A 19 29.46 10.24 -31.25
N LEU A 20 29.55 11.57 -31.32
CA LEU A 20 28.49 12.48 -31.76
C LEU A 20 28.55 12.59 -33.28
N THR A 21 27.42 12.48 -33.97
CA THR A 21 27.05 13.45 -35.02
C THR A 21 25.56 13.36 -35.35
N ALA A 22 24.96 14.53 -35.47
CA ALA A 22 23.54 14.81 -35.65
C ALA A 22 23.12 14.92 -37.13
N CYS A 23 21.81 15.04 -37.30
CA CYS A 23 20.98 15.62 -38.39
C CYS A 23 19.90 14.62 -38.81
N SER A 24 18.63 14.93 -38.99
CA SER A 24 17.80 16.13 -38.76
C SER A 24 16.37 15.65 -39.06
N SER A 25 15.37 16.05 -38.29
CA SER A 25 13.96 15.87 -38.62
C SER A 25 13.40 17.13 -39.30
N SER A 26 12.23 16.93 -39.93
CA SER A 26 11.20 17.88 -40.40
C SER A 26 11.13 18.25 -41.88
N ASP A 27 9.88 18.07 -42.36
CA ASP A 27 9.10 18.65 -43.46
C ASP A 27 9.44 18.27 -44.92
N GLU A 28 8.49 17.70 -45.68
CA GLU A 28 7.40 18.41 -46.39
C GLU A 28 6.44 17.43 -47.10
N GLN A 29 5.31 17.98 -47.57
CA GLN A 29 4.02 17.38 -47.93
C GLN A 29 3.88 16.68 -49.31
N THR A 30 2.65 16.17 -49.54
CA THR A 30 1.89 16.03 -50.82
C THR A 30 2.31 14.90 -51.77
N GLU A 31 1.45 14.18 -52.48
CA GLU A 31 -0.02 13.96 -52.59
C GLU A 31 -0.17 12.81 -53.64
N THR A 32 -1.40 12.32 -53.86
CA THR A 32 -1.87 11.45 -54.98
C THR A 32 -1.49 9.97 -54.95
N ASP A 33 -2.31 8.99 -55.40
CA ASP A 33 -3.74 8.83 -55.72
C ASP A 33 -3.91 7.33 -56.11
N GLU A 34 -5.14 6.83 -56.06
CA GLU A 34 -5.65 5.56 -56.64
C GLU A 34 -5.12 4.22 -56.06
N SER A 35 -5.88 3.15 -55.85
CA SER A 35 -7.12 2.69 -56.48
C SER A 35 -7.85 1.71 -55.54
N GLU A 36 -9.17 1.84 -55.47
CA GLU A 36 -10.10 0.80 -55.04
C GLU A 36 -9.93 -0.47 -55.88
N THR A 37 -10.14 -1.66 -55.29
CA THR A 37 -10.93 -2.70 -55.97
C THR A 37 -11.55 -3.65 -54.94
N THR A 38 -12.86 -3.53 -54.81
CA THR A 38 -13.79 -4.50 -54.24
C THR A 38 -13.99 -5.67 -55.20
N VAL A 39 -14.08 -6.90 -54.69
CA VAL A 39 -14.79 -7.98 -55.42
C VAL A 39 -15.57 -8.82 -54.42
N ALA A 40 -16.89 -8.59 -54.42
CA ALA A 40 -17.89 -9.56 -54.01
C ALA A 40 -18.16 -10.50 -55.21
N VAL A 41 -18.43 -11.79 -54.95
CA VAL A 41 -19.03 -12.68 -55.94
C VAL A 41 -20.13 -13.48 -55.25
N GLU A 42 -21.36 -13.24 -55.72
CA GLU A 42 -22.58 -13.99 -55.40
C GLU A 42 -22.68 -15.29 -56.20
N ALA A 43 -23.60 -16.12 -55.70
CA ALA A 43 -23.94 -17.48 -56.06
C ALA A 43 -24.36 -17.75 -57.52
N VAL A 44 -24.19 -19.01 -57.94
CA VAL A 44 -25.15 -19.71 -58.82
C VAL A 44 -25.28 -21.16 -58.37
N THR A 45 -26.55 -21.58 -58.28
CA THR A 45 -27.11 -22.88 -57.95
C THR A 45 -27.02 -23.91 -59.09
N SER A 46 -26.95 -25.19 -58.74
CA SER A 46 -27.50 -26.28 -59.56
C SER A 46 -27.77 -27.51 -58.69
N GLU A 47 -29.04 -27.91 -58.64
CA GLU A 47 -29.56 -29.17 -58.06
C GLU A 47 -29.21 -30.36 -58.97
N GLU A 48 -28.87 -31.53 -58.39
CA GLU A 48 -29.76 -32.71 -58.40
C GLU A 48 -29.16 -33.95 -57.71
N ALA A 49 -30.08 -34.72 -57.12
CA ALA A 49 -30.11 -36.18 -56.91
C ALA A 49 -29.28 -36.84 -55.78
N ALA A 50 -29.98 -36.95 -54.64
CA ALA A 50 -30.09 -38.07 -53.71
C ALA A 50 -29.26 -39.36 -53.94
N SER A 51 -28.56 -39.77 -52.88
CA SER A 51 -28.62 -41.16 -52.39
C SER A 51 -28.13 -41.21 -50.94
N SER A 52 -28.95 -41.80 -50.07
CA SER A 52 -28.75 -41.99 -48.64
C SER A 52 -27.69 -43.04 -48.34
N GLU A 53 -26.72 -42.73 -47.49
CA GLU A 53 -26.15 -43.71 -46.55
C GLU A 53 -25.84 -43.01 -45.22
N THR A 54 -26.61 -43.40 -44.19
CA THR A 54 -26.41 -43.10 -42.78
C THR A 54 -25.14 -43.79 -42.27
N SER A 55 -24.10 -43.01 -41.99
CA SER A 55 -23.01 -43.40 -41.10
C SER A 55 -23.21 -42.71 -39.75
N ASN A 56 -23.54 -43.50 -38.73
CA ASN A 56 -23.44 -43.11 -37.33
C ASN A 56 -21.97 -42.80 -37.02
N GLU A 57 -21.61 -41.53 -36.97
CA GLU A 57 -20.45 -41.08 -36.22
C GLU A 57 -20.96 -40.66 -34.84
N GLU A 58 -20.57 -41.41 -33.82
CA GLU A 58 -20.72 -40.98 -32.43
C GLU A 58 -19.91 -39.69 -32.26
N GLU A 59 -20.62 -38.56 -32.24
CA GLU A 59 -20.09 -37.27 -31.83
C GLU A 59 -19.74 -37.38 -30.34
N THR A 60 -18.50 -37.78 -30.06
CA THR A 60 -17.92 -37.62 -28.72
C THR A 60 -17.90 -36.14 -28.41
N ALA A 61 -18.90 -35.68 -27.66
CA ALA A 61 -18.94 -34.36 -27.08
C ALA A 61 -17.63 -34.13 -26.32
N VAL A 62 -16.79 -33.24 -26.85
CA VAL A 62 -15.65 -32.72 -26.12
C VAL A 62 -16.23 -31.89 -24.99
N VAL A 63 -16.36 -32.50 -23.81
CA VAL A 63 -16.66 -31.78 -22.58
C VAL A 63 -15.49 -30.83 -22.37
N GLN A 64 -15.67 -29.55 -22.72
CA GLN A 64 -14.74 -28.53 -22.27
C GLN A 64 -14.79 -28.56 -20.74
N PRO A 65 -13.63 -28.65 -20.06
CA PRO A 65 -13.60 -28.49 -18.61
C PRO A 65 -14.29 -27.16 -18.29
N GLU A 66 -15.33 -27.19 -17.46
CA GLU A 66 -15.87 -25.96 -16.89
C GLU A 66 -14.73 -25.27 -16.16
N GLU A 67 -14.42 -24.03 -16.58
CA GLU A 67 -13.45 -23.19 -15.90
C GLU A 67 -13.97 -23.01 -14.46
N PRO A 68 -13.16 -23.28 -13.43
CA PRO A 68 -13.64 -23.28 -12.05
C PRO A 68 -14.25 -21.92 -11.71
N GLU A 69 -15.44 -21.93 -11.09
CA GLU A 69 -16.08 -20.70 -10.61
C GLU A 69 -15.18 -20.03 -9.58
N LEU A 70 -14.77 -18.79 -9.86
CA LEU A 70 -13.94 -17.99 -8.96
C LEU A 70 -14.73 -17.61 -7.70
N LEU A 71 -14.11 -17.72 -6.54
CA LEU A 71 -14.73 -17.39 -5.26
C LEU A 71 -14.71 -15.87 -5.02
N VAL A 72 -15.82 -15.33 -4.50
CA VAL A 72 -15.80 -14.00 -3.87
C VAL A 72 -15.62 -14.21 -2.38
N TYR A 73 -14.60 -13.61 -1.81
CA TYR A 73 -14.37 -13.72 -0.37
C TYR A 73 -15.39 -12.87 0.40
N GLU A 74 -16.06 -13.50 1.36
CA GLU A 74 -17.03 -12.86 2.25
C GLU A 74 -16.43 -12.77 3.66
N GLY A 75 -15.86 -11.62 4.01
CA GLY A 75 -15.23 -11.39 5.31
C GLY A 75 -15.00 -9.91 5.62
N ASP A 76 -14.17 -9.63 6.62
CA ASP A 76 -13.85 -8.26 7.06
C ASP A 76 -12.86 -7.52 6.12
N LEU A 77 -12.44 -8.15 5.03
CA LEU A 77 -11.42 -7.74 4.07
C LEU A 77 -11.82 -8.18 2.65
N GLU A 78 -11.07 -7.77 1.62
CA GLU A 78 -11.38 -8.15 0.22
C GLU A 78 -10.87 -9.55 -0.15
N LEU A 79 -9.85 -10.03 0.56
CA LEU A 79 -9.29 -11.36 0.40
C LEU A 79 -9.06 -11.99 1.78
N PRO A 80 -9.08 -13.34 1.88
CA PRO A 80 -8.82 -14.01 3.14
C PRO A 80 -7.37 -13.80 3.57
N ILE A 81 -7.09 -13.92 4.86
CA ILE A 81 -5.75 -13.67 5.38
C ILE A 81 -4.78 -14.85 5.19
N ASN A 82 -5.27 -16.06 4.88
CA ASN A 82 -4.38 -17.19 4.59
C ASN A 82 -3.51 -16.87 3.37
N GLY A 83 -2.21 -17.12 3.47
CA GLY A 83 -1.21 -16.69 2.49
C GLY A 83 -0.87 -15.20 2.54
N ALA A 84 -1.44 -14.38 3.44
CA ALA A 84 -1.01 -12.98 3.55
C ALA A 84 0.31 -12.89 4.33
N THR A 85 1.16 -11.92 3.97
CA THR A 85 2.31 -11.55 4.80
C THR A 85 1.82 -10.81 6.04
N GLY A 86 2.20 -11.32 7.20
CA GLY A 86 2.17 -10.61 8.46
C GLY A 86 3.57 -10.33 9.00
N TYR A 87 3.63 -9.45 10.00
CA TYR A 87 4.87 -9.12 10.70
C TYR A 87 4.64 -9.05 12.20
N ALA A 88 5.63 -9.48 12.98
CA ALA A 88 5.62 -9.30 14.42
C ALA A 88 5.88 -7.80 14.73
N SER A 89 4.90 -7.06 15.24
CA SER A 89 5.12 -5.62 15.53
C SER A 89 6.04 -5.39 16.73
N VAL A 90 6.13 -6.40 17.61
CA VAL A 90 6.96 -6.45 18.81
C VAL A 90 7.60 -7.84 18.91
N ARG A 91 8.46 -8.07 19.90
CA ARG A 91 8.91 -9.43 20.20
C ARG A 91 7.70 -10.28 20.63
N MET A 92 7.51 -11.43 20.01
CA MET A 92 6.38 -12.33 20.26
C MET A 92 6.86 -13.74 20.56
N ASP A 93 6.14 -14.44 21.45
CA ASP A 93 6.34 -15.88 21.66
C ASP A 93 5.62 -16.66 20.57
N LEU A 94 6.33 -17.58 19.92
CA LEU A 94 5.74 -18.56 19.00
C LEU A 94 5.27 -19.77 19.82
N LYS A 95 3.96 -19.98 19.87
CA LYS A 95 3.30 -20.97 20.74
C LYS A 95 2.99 -22.28 20.02
N ALA A 96 3.00 -23.39 20.76
CA ALA A 96 2.67 -24.71 20.23
C ALA A 96 1.19 -24.85 19.84
N THR A 97 0.29 -24.17 20.57
CA THR A 97 -1.16 -24.13 20.28
C THR A 97 -1.67 -22.70 20.43
N ALA A 98 -2.91 -22.44 19.97
CA ALA A 98 -3.63 -21.17 20.13
C ALA A 98 -4.03 -20.88 21.60
N ASP A 99 -3.05 -20.89 22.51
CA ASP A 99 -3.20 -20.67 23.94
C ASP A 99 -1.93 -20.04 24.50
N ALA A 100 -2.08 -18.95 25.26
CA ALA A 100 -0.99 -18.22 25.89
C ALA A 100 -0.21 -19.07 26.91
N GLY A 101 -0.89 -20.03 27.54
CA GLY A 101 -0.31 -20.97 28.49
C GLY A 101 0.39 -22.17 27.84
N SER A 102 0.33 -22.32 26.52
CA SER A 102 1.02 -23.41 25.83
C SER A 102 2.53 -23.21 25.76
N GLU A 103 3.25 -24.28 25.39
CA GLU A 103 4.70 -24.27 25.23
C GLU A 103 5.14 -23.19 24.23
N THR A 104 6.14 -22.39 24.63
CA THR A 104 6.83 -21.48 23.72
C THR A 104 7.87 -22.28 22.93
N LEU A 105 7.64 -22.42 21.62
CA LEU A 105 8.54 -23.11 20.69
C LEU A 105 9.76 -22.26 20.36
N ALA A 106 9.53 -20.95 20.14
CA ALA A 106 10.54 -19.98 19.76
C ALA A 106 10.09 -18.55 20.10
N ALA A 107 10.92 -17.56 19.79
CA ALA A 107 10.55 -16.15 19.87
C ALA A 107 10.78 -15.47 18.53
N LEU A 108 9.78 -14.75 18.05
CA LEU A 108 9.89 -13.88 16.88
C LEU A 108 10.36 -12.50 17.35
N GLU A 109 11.45 -11.99 16.77
CA GLU A 109 11.86 -10.61 17.02
C GLU A 109 10.93 -9.64 16.27
N ALA A 110 10.83 -8.40 16.76
CA ALA A 110 10.03 -7.38 16.08
C ALA A 110 10.53 -7.16 14.64
N GLY A 111 9.61 -7.06 13.69
CA GLY A 111 9.88 -6.97 12.25
C GLY A 111 10.01 -8.32 11.55
N THR A 112 9.98 -9.45 12.27
CA THR A 112 10.01 -10.78 11.63
C THR A 112 8.78 -10.96 10.75
N ALA A 113 9.02 -11.18 9.45
CA ALA A 113 7.98 -11.51 8.48
C ALA A 113 7.57 -12.98 8.60
N PHE A 114 6.29 -13.25 8.37
CA PHE A 114 5.72 -14.59 8.29
C PHE A 114 4.53 -14.62 7.33
N GLU A 115 4.25 -15.79 6.81
CA GLU A 115 2.98 -16.12 6.17
C GLU A 115 1.94 -16.41 7.25
N VAL A 116 0.74 -15.87 7.10
CA VAL A 116 -0.42 -16.27 7.91
C VAL A 116 -1.07 -17.49 7.26
N VAL A 117 -1.21 -18.58 8.00
CA VAL A 117 -1.74 -19.85 7.49
C VAL A 117 -3.19 -20.05 7.92
N GLU A 118 -3.49 -19.78 9.18
CA GLU A 118 -4.82 -20.03 9.77
C GLU A 118 -5.13 -19.02 10.88
N GLU A 119 -6.41 -18.67 11.07
CA GLU A 119 -6.89 -17.88 12.22
C GLU A 119 -7.86 -18.69 13.08
N VAL A 120 -7.58 -18.74 14.39
CA VAL A 120 -8.46 -19.35 15.39
C VAL A 120 -8.59 -18.40 16.58
N GLY A 121 -9.75 -17.75 16.67
CA GLY A 121 -10.00 -16.73 17.71
C GLY A 121 -9.02 -15.58 17.61
N ASP A 122 -8.30 -15.29 18.70
CA ASP A 122 -7.31 -14.20 18.76
C ASP A 122 -5.90 -14.60 18.27
N TRP A 123 -5.78 -15.76 17.63
CA TRP A 123 -4.49 -16.36 17.27
C TRP A 123 -4.37 -16.64 15.78
N TRP A 124 -3.16 -16.45 15.26
CA TRP A 124 -2.76 -16.92 13.95
C TRP A 124 -1.77 -18.05 14.06
N TYR A 125 -1.97 -19.11 13.29
CA TYR A 125 -0.91 -20.03 12.94
C TYR A 125 -0.10 -19.40 11.81
N VAL A 126 1.21 -19.28 12.01
CA VAL A 126 2.10 -18.57 11.09
C VAL A 126 3.29 -19.44 10.71
N GLN A 127 3.80 -19.21 9.50
CA GLN A 127 4.98 -19.87 8.96
C GLN A 127 6.06 -18.81 8.65
N THR A 128 7.20 -18.94 9.32
CA THR A 128 8.42 -18.19 8.97
C THR A 128 9.28 -19.03 8.02
N ALA A 129 10.44 -18.52 7.61
CA ALA A 129 11.39 -19.29 6.80
C ALA A 129 11.93 -20.56 7.51
N THR A 130 11.90 -20.63 8.84
CA THR A 130 12.55 -21.71 9.61
C THR A 130 11.64 -22.40 10.62
N GLU A 131 10.55 -21.75 11.03
CA GLU A 131 9.72 -22.15 12.17
C GLU A 131 8.25 -21.85 11.91
N SER A 132 7.37 -22.57 12.61
CA SER A 132 5.92 -22.44 12.53
C SER A 132 5.29 -22.54 13.91
N GLY A 133 4.19 -21.83 14.14
CA GLY A 133 3.47 -21.88 15.42
C GLY A 133 2.42 -20.79 15.54
N TRP A 134 1.86 -20.65 16.74
CA TRP A 134 0.76 -19.73 17.01
C TRP A 134 1.25 -18.41 17.62
N VAL A 135 0.70 -17.29 17.15
CA VAL A 135 0.97 -15.95 17.68
C VAL A 135 -0.34 -15.19 17.93
N GLN A 136 -0.37 -14.30 18.92
CA GLN A 136 -1.54 -13.44 19.15
C GLN A 136 -1.60 -12.34 18.09
N HIS A 137 -2.62 -12.36 17.24
CA HIS A 137 -2.71 -11.42 16.11
C HIS A 137 -2.95 -9.97 16.54
N LEU A 138 -3.33 -9.75 17.80
CA LEU A 138 -3.41 -8.42 18.45
C LEU A 138 -2.15 -7.58 18.22
N TYR A 139 -0.97 -8.22 18.21
CA TYR A 139 0.32 -7.54 18.03
C TYR A 139 0.93 -7.77 16.64
N CYS A 140 0.16 -8.31 15.70
CA CYS A 140 0.63 -8.55 14.34
C CYS A 140 0.27 -7.38 13.43
N PHE A 141 1.21 -7.02 12.56
CA PHE A 141 0.86 -6.27 11.37
C PHE A 141 0.41 -7.22 10.25
N ILE A 142 -0.43 -6.72 9.35
CA ILE A 142 -0.78 -7.37 8.09
C ILE A 142 -0.43 -6.44 6.92
N ASN A 143 0.15 -6.99 5.85
CA ASN A 143 0.47 -6.23 4.65
C ASN A 143 -0.81 -5.90 3.87
N LEU A 144 -1.21 -4.63 3.81
CA LEU A 144 -2.49 -4.23 3.22
C LEU A 144 -2.70 -4.70 1.76
N PRO A 145 -1.69 -4.62 0.85
CA PRO A 145 -1.86 -5.08 -0.53
C PRO A 145 -2.29 -6.53 -0.67
N ASP A 146 -2.01 -7.37 0.33
CA ASP A 146 -2.36 -8.79 0.30
C ASP A 146 -3.85 -9.03 0.52
N VAL A 147 -4.51 -8.10 1.21
CA VAL A 147 -5.87 -8.28 1.74
C VAL A 147 -6.88 -7.23 1.28
N ILE A 148 -6.42 -6.11 0.69
CA ILE A 148 -7.26 -5.05 0.11
C ILE A 148 -6.65 -4.58 -1.23
N PRO A 149 -6.52 -5.46 -2.24
CA PRO A 149 -5.83 -5.14 -3.50
C PRO A 149 -6.50 -4.03 -4.32
N SER A 150 -7.74 -3.62 -3.99
CA SER A 150 -8.40 -2.49 -4.67
C SER A 150 -7.82 -1.13 -4.28
N ILE A 151 -7.04 -1.03 -3.20
CA ILE A 151 -6.35 0.21 -2.82
C ILE A 151 -5.19 0.46 -3.79
N ILE A 152 -4.96 1.73 -4.10
CA ILE A 152 -3.76 2.16 -4.80
C ILE A 152 -2.66 2.38 -3.76
N TYR A 153 -1.57 1.63 -3.86
CA TYR A 153 -0.43 1.77 -2.96
C TYR A 153 0.70 2.55 -3.66
N ASP A 154 1.09 3.67 -3.07
CA ASP A 154 2.18 4.52 -3.57
C ASP A 154 3.05 5.00 -2.41
N ASN A 155 3.81 4.10 -1.78
CA ASN A 155 4.62 4.46 -0.62
C ASN A 155 5.84 5.31 -1.02
N THR A 156 5.62 6.61 -1.19
CA THR A 156 6.62 7.56 -1.68
C THR A 156 7.88 7.65 -0.82
N ASN A 157 7.80 7.38 0.48
CA ASN A 157 8.96 7.39 1.35
C ASN A 157 9.97 6.27 1.02
N THR A 158 9.58 5.28 0.20
CA THR A 158 10.47 4.21 -0.27
C THR A 158 11.27 4.56 -1.53
N TYR A 159 10.94 5.65 -2.24
CA TYR A 159 11.60 5.99 -3.51
C TYR A 159 11.81 7.49 -3.76
N ALA A 160 10.90 8.36 -3.34
CA ALA A 160 10.99 9.80 -3.49
C ALA A 160 10.04 10.53 -2.51
N SER A 161 10.48 10.66 -1.25
CA SER A 161 9.67 11.23 -0.17
C SER A 161 9.05 12.59 -0.54
N LYS A 162 7.78 12.77 -0.19
CA LYS A 162 7.01 14.00 -0.45
C LYS A 162 7.09 15.03 0.68
N PHE A 163 7.77 14.71 1.78
CA PHE A 163 7.91 15.64 2.89
C PHE A 163 8.47 16.98 2.43
N VAL A 164 7.73 18.04 2.71
CA VAL A 164 8.09 19.44 2.51
C VAL A 164 7.66 20.23 3.74
N SER A 165 8.12 21.46 3.90
CA SER A 165 7.58 22.34 4.93
C SER A 165 7.48 23.77 4.41
N SER A 166 6.30 24.36 4.57
CA SER A 166 5.93 25.65 3.99
C SER A 166 6.20 25.69 2.48
N GLY A 167 5.89 24.59 1.78
CA GLY A 167 6.16 24.41 0.35
C GLY A 167 7.64 24.25 -0.04
N LYS A 168 8.56 24.25 0.93
CA LYS A 168 10.01 24.14 0.68
C LYS A 168 10.49 22.71 0.87
N ALA A 169 11.41 22.31 0.00
CA ALA A 169 12.10 21.03 0.13
C ALA A 169 12.90 20.97 1.44
N ILE A 170 12.79 19.86 2.15
CA ILE A 170 13.56 19.54 3.34
C ILE A 170 14.87 18.86 2.89
N PRO A 171 16.04 19.48 3.13
CA PRO A 171 17.31 18.94 2.67
C PRO A 171 17.58 17.51 3.16
N GLY A 172 17.91 16.62 2.24
CA GLY A 172 18.17 15.20 2.53
C GLY A 172 16.92 14.34 2.72
N ILE A 173 15.72 14.91 2.61
CA ILE A 173 14.44 14.21 2.75
C ILE A 173 13.63 14.29 1.45
N THR A 174 13.27 15.48 0.99
CA THR A 174 12.39 15.63 -0.19
C THR A 174 13.01 15.01 -1.43
N GLY A 175 12.28 14.13 -2.10
CA GLY A 175 12.71 13.42 -3.30
C GLY A 175 13.71 12.28 -3.03
N VAL A 176 13.96 11.92 -1.77
CA VAL A 176 14.89 10.87 -1.37
C VAL A 176 14.12 9.64 -0.87
N ALA A 177 14.60 8.45 -1.20
CA ALA A 177 14.16 7.21 -0.57
C ALA A 177 14.69 7.14 0.87
N LEU A 178 13.79 7.03 1.85
CA LEU A 178 14.14 7.04 3.28
C LEU A 178 14.42 5.64 3.82
N TYR A 179 13.85 4.60 3.19
CA TYR A 179 14.03 3.19 3.53
C TYR A 179 13.61 2.30 2.34
N ASP A 180 14.06 1.05 2.32
CA ASP A 180 13.52 0.04 1.38
C ASP A 180 12.14 -0.41 1.86
N GLY A 181 11.16 -0.46 0.97
CA GLY A 181 9.79 -0.85 1.32
C GLY A 181 8.98 -1.41 0.16
N LYS A 182 9.65 -2.08 -0.77
CA LYS A 182 9.04 -2.86 -1.85
C LYS A 182 9.68 -4.23 -1.91
N ALA A 183 8.88 -5.25 -2.13
CA ALA A 183 9.35 -6.62 -2.34
C ALA A 183 8.49 -7.32 -3.40
N TYR A 184 8.99 -8.44 -3.91
CA TYR A 184 8.19 -9.27 -4.81
C TYR A 184 7.15 -10.03 -3.99
N ASN A 185 5.89 -9.70 -4.22
CA ASN A 185 4.75 -10.25 -3.52
C ASN A 185 4.22 -11.44 -4.32
N MET A 186 4.38 -12.65 -3.78
CA MET A 186 4.07 -13.86 -4.55
C MET A 186 2.58 -14.05 -4.76
N ARG A 187 1.76 -13.73 -3.76
CA ARG A 187 0.30 -13.61 -3.85
C ARG A 187 -0.19 -12.72 -5.00
N LEU A 188 0.46 -11.58 -5.22
CA LEU A 188 0.07 -10.62 -6.26
C LEU A 188 0.79 -10.81 -7.60
N GLY A 189 1.81 -11.68 -7.67
CA GLY A 189 2.61 -11.93 -8.87
C GLY A 189 3.41 -10.71 -9.37
N LYS A 190 3.70 -9.73 -8.50
CA LYS A 190 4.39 -8.49 -8.88
C LYS A 190 5.21 -7.91 -7.74
N VAL A 191 6.14 -7.01 -8.07
CA VAL A 191 6.76 -6.13 -7.07
C VAL A 191 5.68 -5.19 -6.54
N SER A 192 5.51 -5.16 -5.23
CA SER A 192 4.50 -4.36 -4.54
C SER A 192 5.13 -3.59 -3.38
N ASP A 193 4.51 -2.47 -3.02
CA ASP A 193 4.78 -1.78 -1.75
C ASP A 193 4.51 -2.71 -0.57
N ILE A 194 5.32 -2.55 0.47
CA ILE A 194 5.10 -3.10 1.81
C ILE A 194 4.40 -2.01 2.61
N VAL A 195 3.11 -2.19 2.89
CA VAL A 195 2.27 -1.22 3.62
C VAL A 195 1.57 -1.94 4.77
N PRO A 196 2.29 -2.24 5.85
CA PRO A 196 1.74 -2.95 6.99
C PRO A 196 1.07 -1.99 7.98
N VAL A 197 -0.02 -2.45 8.56
CA VAL A 197 -0.72 -1.83 9.70
C VAL A 197 -1.10 -2.92 10.70
N LEU A 198 -1.46 -2.56 11.94
CA LEU A 198 -2.07 -3.50 12.88
C LEU A 198 -3.28 -4.17 12.24
N TYR A 199 -3.39 -5.50 12.40
CA TYR A 199 -4.45 -6.28 11.75
C TYR A 199 -5.85 -5.71 12.01
N SER A 200 -6.14 -5.29 13.24
CA SER A 200 -7.43 -4.65 13.59
C SER A 200 -7.73 -3.40 12.76
N MET A 201 -6.71 -2.57 12.47
CA MET A 201 -6.87 -1.36 11.67
C MET A 201 -7.21 -1.67 10.21
N SER A 202 -6.69 -2.77 9.66
CA SER A 202 -6.93 -3.16 8.26
C SER A 202 -8.43 -3.29 7.94
N LYS A 203 -9.23 -3.76 8.90
CA LYS A 203 -10.69 -3.90 8.78
C LYS A 203 -11.38 -2.54 8.62
N LYS A 204 -10.95 -1.52 9.37
CA LYS A 204 -11.47 -0.15 9.22
C LYS A 204 -11.02 0.49 7.90
N ILE A 205 -9.79 0.24 7.48
CA ILE A 205 -9.29 0.68 6.16
C ILE A 205 -10.11 0.06 5.04
N HIS A 206 -10.43 -1.23 5.14
CA HIS A 206 -11.30 -1.93 4.20
C HIS A 206 -12.68 -1.26 4.11
N LEU A 207 -13.32 -0.96 5.24
CA LEU A 207 -14.61 -0.25 5.26
C LEU A 207 -14.51 1.13 4.58
N ALA A 208 -13.46 1.90 4.85
CA ALA A 208 -13.24 3.19 4.19
C ALA A 208 -13.03 3.04 2.68
N GLN A 209 -12.30 2.00 2.25
CA GLN A 209 -12.11 1.68 0.83
C GLN A 209 -13.43 1.29 0.16
N GLN A 210 -14.25 0.43 0.78
CA GLN A 210 -15.56 0.06 0.21
C GLN A 210 -16.48 1.26 0.08
N ALA A 211 -16.47 2.18 1.05
CA ALA A 211 -17.24 3.42 0.98
C ALA A 211 -16.74 4.33 -0.16
N ALA A 212 -15.43 4.42 -0.38
CA ALA A 212 -14.85 5.15 -1.50
C ALA A 212 -15.24 4.53 -2.86
N LEU A 213 -15.13 3.20 -2.98
CA LEU A 213 -15.48 2.45 -4.19
C LEU A 213 -16.94 2.62 -4.58
N ALA A 214 -17.85 2.60 -3.59
CA ALA A 214 -19.28 2.82 -3.80
C ALA A 214 -19.61 4.19 -4.44
N GLU A 215 -18.70 5.16 -4.32
CA GLU A 215 -18.83 6.51 -4.89
C GLU A 215 -17.87 6.75 -6.07
N GLY A 216 -17.29 5.69 -6.65
CA GLY A 216 -16.38 5.78 -7.80
C GLY A 216 -15.00 6.33 -7.48
N ASN A 217 -14.56 6.20 -6.23
CA ASN A 217 -13.26 6.64 -5.76
C ASN A 217 -12.44 5.46 -5.21
N SER A 218 -11.14 5.65 -5.08
CA SER A 218 -10.26 4.74 -4.34
C SER A 218 -9.40 5.53 -3.39
N LEU A 219 -9.06 4.92 -2.25
CA LEU A 219 -7.96 5.39 -1.44
C LEU A 219 -6.65 5.20 -2.19
N VAL A 220 -5.72 6.14 -1.98
CA VAL A 220 -4.31 6.01 -2.35
C VAL A 220 -3.50 6.12 -1.08
N ILE A 221 -2.91 5.01 -0.63
CA ILE A 221 -2.14 4.98 0.62
C ILE A 221 -0.67 5.23 0.32
N TYR A 222 -0.16 6.30 0.93
CA TYR A 222 1.24 6.71 0.85
C TYR A 222 2.08 6.17 2.00
N GLU A 223 1.46 5.80 3.12
CA GLU A 223 2.20 5.13 4.20
C GLU A 223 1.29 4.42 5.20
N GLY A 224 1.78 3.30 5.74
CA GLY A 224 1.28 2.65 6.94
C GLY A 224 2.37 2.70 8.01
N TYR A 225 3.04 1.58 8.26
CA TYR A 225 4.25 1.55 9.08
C TYR A 225 5.39 2.40 8.48
N ARG A 226 6.09 3.16 9.35
CA ARG A 226 7.31 3.92 9.05
C ARG A 226 8.41 3.50 10.02
N PRO A 227 9.61 3.09 9.58
CA PRO A 227 10.74 2.85 10.48
C PRO A 227 11.07 4.09 11.33
N TYR A 228 11.46 3.88 12.59
CA TYR A 228 11.82 4.96 13.52
C TYR A 228 13.03 5.78 13.03
N SER A 229 13.95 5.14 12.34
CA SER A 229 15.11 5.80 11.70
C SER A 229 14.68 6.88 10.70
N ALA A 230 13.70 6.58 9.84
CA ALA A 230 13.14 7.53 8.88
C ALA A 230 12.43 8.69 9.58
N GLN A 231 11.65 8.42 10.63
CA GLN A 231 11.01 9.46 11.45
C GLN A 231 12.03 10.44 12.02
N LYS A 232 13.11 9.90 12.62
CA LYS A 232 14.16 10.72 13.22
C LYS A 232 14.92 11.54 12.18
N LEU A 233 15.24 10.94 11.03
CA LEU A 233 15.89 11.64 9.91
C LEU A 233 15.05 12.84 9.46
N THR A 234 13.74 12.67 9.27
CA THR A 234 12.84 13.75 8.88
C THR A 234 12.74 14.83 9.96
N ALA A 235 12.63 14.45 11.23
CA ALA A 235 12.57 15.40 12.35
C ALA A 235 13.85 16.24 12.50
N ASP A 236 15.02 15.61 12.41
CA ASP A 236 16.31 16.29 12.48
C ASP A 236 16.48 17.25 11.29
N ALA A 237 16.12 16.82 10.08
CA ALA A 237 16.21 17.64 8.87
C ALA A 237 15.25 18.84 8.89
N LEU A 238 14.00 18.65 9.31
CA LEU A 238 13.04 19.74 9.47
C LEU A 238 13.49 20.74 10.53
N THR A 239 14.00 20.25 11.67
CA THR A 239 14.54 21.11 12.74
C THR A 239 15.67 21.99 12.23
N ASN A 240 16.60 21.41 11.45
CA ASN A 240 17.70 22.15 10.84
C ASN A 240 17.20 23.19 9.82
N LEU A 241 16.21 22.84 8.99
CA LEU A 241 15.61 23.76 8.04
C LEU A 241 14.91 24.93 8.76
N ALA A 242 14.10 24.64 9.76
CA ALA A 242 13.38 25.65 10.54
C ALA A 242 14.33 26.61 11.27
N ALA A 243 15.47 26.12 11.76
CA ALA A 243 16.49 26.97 12.39
C ALA A 243 17.13 27.97 11.41
N ALA A 244 17.20 27.62 10.12
CA ALA A 244 17.80 28.45 9.07
C ALA A 244 16.78 29.32 8.30
N ASP A 245 15.50 28.93 8.31
CA ASP A 245 14.46 29.55 7.50
C ASP A 245 13.28 30.04 8.38
N PRO A 246 13.15 31.36 8.59
CA PRO A 246 12.09 31.93 9.42
C PRO A 246 10.67 31.64 8.96
N GLU A 247 10.45 31.43 7.65
CA GLU A 247 9.14 31.09 7.11
C GLU A 247 8.76 29.66 7.48
N VAL A 248 9.71 28.72 7.40
CA VAL A 248 9.51 27.34 7.84
C VAL A 248 9.25 27.30 9.34
N MET A 249 10.03 28.03 10.14
CA MET A 249 9.79 28.13 11.58
C MET A 249 8.40 28.70 11.89
N ALA A 250 7.99 29.77 11.21
CA ALA A 250 6.66 30.32 11.38
C ALA A 250 5.56 29.32 10.96
N GLY A 251 5.78 28.57 9.88
CA GLY A 251 4.86 27.56 9.35
C GLY A 251 4.59 26.41 10.31
N ILE A 252 5.54 26.07 11.18
CA ILE A 252 5.42 24.96 12.14
C ILE A 252 5.27 25.40 13.60
N ASN A 253 5.44 26.68 13.91
CA ASN A 253 5.53 27.17 15.30
C ASN A 253 4.84 28.54 15.50
N THR A 254 3.69 28.74 14.88
CA THR A 254 2.83 29.91 15.13
C THR A 254 1.59 29.51 15.91
N TYR A 255 1.33 30.21 17.01
CA TYR A 255 0.14 30.00 17.84
C TYR A 255 -1.15 29.97 16.99
N PRO A 256 -2.08 29.01 17.22
CA PRO A 256 -2.14 28.06 18.35
C PRO A 256 -1.30 26.79 18.18
N TRP A 257 -0.50 26.69 17.12
CA TRP A 257 0.31 25.52 16.80
C TRP A 257 1.73 25.62 17.37
N ASP A 258 2.31 24.46 17.62
CA ASP A 258 3.71 24.26 17.96
C ASP A 258 4.29 23.13 17.11
N THR A 259 5.62 23.02 17.07
CA THR A 259 6.33 22.10 16.17
C THR A 259 5.91 20.63 16.30
N ASN A 260 5.48 20.18 17.48
CA ASN A 260 5.11 18.77 17.69
C ASN A 260 3.83 18.35 16.96
N TRP A 261 3.07 19.32 16.43
CA TRP A 261 1.90 19.03 15.60
C TRP A 261 2.28 18.60 14.18
N PHE A 262 3.44 19.00 13.67
CA PHE A 262 3.85 18.72 12.29
C PHE A 262 4.99 17.73 12.19
N ILE A 263 5.70 17.44 13.29
CA ILE A 263 6.65 16.34 13.32
C ILE A 263 6.78 15.75 14.72
N ALA A 264 6.58 14.44 14.82
CA ALA A 264 6.86 13.71 16.04
C ALA A 264 8.39 13.59 16.23
N THR A 265 8.87 14.00 17.40
CA THR A 265 10.30 13.89 17.77
C THR A 265 10.64 12.58 18.50
N ASN A 266 9.62 11.76 18.79
CA ASN A 266 9.73 10.44 19.40
C ASN A 266 9.01 9.41 18.52
N VAL A 267 8.65 8.26 19.09
CA VAL A 267 7.82 7.24 18.43
C VAL A 267 6.50 7.86 17.99
N SER A 268 6.29 7.90 16.68
CA SER A 268 5.06 8.26 15.99
C SER A 268 4.07 7.09 15.95
N ASN A 269 2.82 7.42 15.64
CA ASN A 269 1.73 6.46 15.52
C ASN A 269 1.97 5.45 14.37
N HIS A 270 2.72 5.84 13.34
CA HIS A 270 3.15 4.96 12.24
C HIS A 270 4.04 3.82 12.71
N GLN A 271 5.01 4.08 13.60
CA GLN A 271 5.86 3.00 14.15
C GLN A 271 5.04 1.99 14.94
N MET A 272 3.94 2.43 15.55
CA MET A 272 3.02 1.59 16.32
C MET A 272 2.00 0.86 15.42
N GLY A 273 1.91 1.21 14.14
CA GLY A 273 1.06 0.55 13.13
C GLY A 273 -0.44 0.88 13.21
N TYR A 274 -0.84 1.92 13.95
CA TYR A 274 -2.24 2.36 14.02
C TYR A 274 -2.51 3.66 13.25
N ALA A 275 -1.60 4.05 12.36
CA ALA A 275 -1.75 5.26 11.55
C ALA A 275 -1.54 4.95 10.06
N ILE A 276 -2.21 5.73 9.22
CA ILE A 276 -2.01 5.77 7.78
C ILE A 276 -1.94 7.21 7.27
N ASP A 277 -1.16 7.39 6.21
CA ASP A 277 -1.16 8.59 5.38
C ASP A 277 -1.81 8.25 4.04
N VAL A 278 -2.92 8.94 3.73
CA VAL A 278 -3.79 8.56 2.62
C VAL A 278 -4.32 9.79 1.89
N THR A 279 -4.53 9.67 0.58
CA THR A 279 -5.30 10.60 -0.24
C THR A 279 -6.44 9.88 -0.96
N LEU A 280 -7.18 10.60 -1.80
CA LEU A 280 -8.29 10.09 -2.57
C LEU A 280 -8.02 10.25 -4.06
N ALA A 281 -8.43 9.26 -4.85
CA ALA A 281 -8.43 9.32 -6.30
C ALA A 281 -9.80 8.97 -6.89
N LYS A 282 -10.12 9.60 -8.01
CA LYS A 282 -11.27 9.23 -8.85
C LYS A 282 -10.88 8.05 -9.72
N ILE A 283 -11.69 6.99 -9.72
CA ILE A 283 -11.47 5.83 -10.57
C ILE A 283 -11.88 6.18 -12.01
N THR A 284 -11.04 5.80 -12.96
CA THR A 284 -11.33 5.90 -14.39
C THR A 284 -11.35 4.53 -15.07
N GLU A 285 -10.66 3.55 -14.49
CA GLU A 285 -10.61 2.17 -14.97
C GLU A 285 -10.36 1.21 -13.81
N GLN A 286 -11.07 0.09 -13.81
CA GLN A 286 -10.90 -1.02 -12.88
C GLN A 286 -11.05 -2.35 -13.61
N GLN A 287 -10.40 -3.38 -13.09
CA GLN A 287 -10.39 -4.71 -13.67
C GLN A 287 -10.67 -5.77 -12.60
N ALA A 288 -11.48 -6.77 -12.94
CA ALA A 288 -11.57 -8.00 -12.17
C ALA A 288 -10.29 -8.82 -12.36
N ILE A 289 -9.63 -9.16 -11.26
CA ILE A 289 -8.41 -9.96 -11.23
C ILE A 289 -8.63 -11.23 -10.42
N VAL A 290 -7.74 -12.19 -10.59
CA VAL A 290 -7.75 -13.46 -9.84
C VAL A 290 -6.51 -13.52 -8.96
N ILE A 291 -6.70 -13.82 -7.68
CA ILE A 291 -5.64 -14.02 -6.70
C ILE A 291 -5.91 -15.35 -5.99
N GLY A 292 -5.13 -16.38 -6.33
CA GLY A 292 -5.42 -17.75 -5.90
C GLY A 292 -6.78 -18.21 -6.43
N ASP A 293 -7.64 -18.71 -5.54
CA ASP A 293 -9.00 -19.16 -5.88
C ASP A 293 -10.03 -18.01 -5.91
N TYR A 294 -9.61 -16.78 -5.61
CA TYR A 294 -10.53 -15.66 -5.36
C TYR A 294 -10.50 -14.60 -6.45
N ALA A 295 -11.68 -14.07 -6.78
CA ALA A 295 -11.85 -12.86 -7.57
C ALA A 295 -11.61 -11.62 -6.69
N ALA A 296 -10.89 -10.64 -7.22
CA ALA A 296 -10.68 -9.34 -6.60
C ALA A 296 -10.76 -8.21 -7.62
N THR A 297 -10.71 -6.97 -7.15
CA THR A 297 -10.70 -5.78 -8.01
C THR A 297 -9.34 -5.11 -7.98
N ALA A 298 -8.79 -4.78 -9.14
CA ALA A 298 -7.64 -3.90 -9.28
C ALA A 298 -8.06 -2.57 -9.91
N ILE A 299 -7.61 -1.46 -9.32
CA ILE A 299 -7.74 -0.14 -9.94
C ILE A 299 -6.56 0.06 -10.89
N THR A 300 -6.85 0.11 -12.19
CA THR A 300 -5.83 0.18 -13.25
C THR A 300 -5.67 1.57 -13.84
N GLY A 301 -6.66 2.45 -13.64
CA GLY A 301 -6.61 3.84 -14.09
C GLY A 301 -7.34 4.75 -13.12
N TYR A 302 -6.70 5.85 -12.72
CA TYR A 302 -7.26 6.81 -11.77
C TYR A 302 -6.69 8.22 -11.98
N THR A 303 -7.32 9.20 -11.32
CA THR A 303 -6.80 10.57 -11.20
C THR A 303 -6.91 10.99 -9.74
N GLU A 304 -5.78 11.25 -9.09
CA GLU A 304 -5.76 11.78 -7.73
C GLU A 304 -6.46 13.14 -7.66
N TYR A 305 -7.26 13.34 -6.62
CA TYR A 305 -7.89 14.64 -6.38
C TYR A 305 -6.84 15.68 -5.98
N THR A 306 -7.08 16.93 -6.35
CA THR A 306 -6.34 18.04 -5.76
C THR A 306 -6.74 18.15 -4.30
N MET A 307 -5.74 18.06 -3.41
CA MET A 307 -5.91 18.18 -1.96
C MET A 307 -5.48 19.57 -1.48
N PRO A 308 -5.74 19.95 -0.20
CA PRO A 308 -5.39 21.27 0.32
C PRO A 308 -3.92 21.66 0.11
N THR A 309 -3.03 20.66 0.18
CA THR A 309 -1.60 20.75 -0.11
C THR A 309 -1.14 19.48 -0.82
N THR A 310 0.12 19.43 -1.24
CA THR A 310 0.78 18.12 -1.45
C THR A 310 0.71 17.32 -0.15
N ILE A 311 0.60 15.99 -0.25
CA ILE A 311 0.73 15.13 0.93
C ILE A 311 2.08 15.37 1.62
N HIS A 312 2.12 15.17 2.94
CA HIS A 312 3.34 15.35 3.75
C HIS A 312 3.87 16.80 3.83
N GLU A 313 3.00 17.79 3.66
CA GLU A 313 3.30 19.20 3.93
C GLU A 313 3.34 19.51 5.43
N LEU A 314 4.54 19.57 6.01
CA LEU A 314 4.74 19.79 7.43
C LEU A 314 4.66 21.28 7.79
N SER A 315 3.46 21.86 7.72
CA SER A 315 3.16 23.22 8.18
C SER A 315 1.66 23.43 8.37
N MET A 316 1.26 24.56 8.96
CA MET A 316 -0.15 24.93 9.14
C MET A 316 -0.97 24.94 7.83
N ALA A 317 -0.33 24.98 6.66
CA ALA A 317 -1.04 24.91 5.37
C ALA A 317 -1.82 23.60 5.20
N SER A 318 -1.36 22.50 5.81
CA SER A 318 -2.00 21.18 5.73
C SER A 318 -3.00 20.90 6.84
N ALA A 319 -3.22 21.85 7.76
CA ALA A 319 -4.06 21.65 8.92
C ALA A 319 -5.52 21.32 8.53
N THR A 320 -6.04 20.25 9.13
CA THR A 320 -7.44 19.82 9.00
C THR A 320 -8.38 20.80 9.69
N PHE A 321 -7.99 21.30 10.87
CA PHE A 321 -8.81 22.17 11.70
C PHE A 321 -8.15 23.54 11.90
N THR A 322 -8.94 24.53 12.31
CA THR A 322 -8.44 25.89 12.63
C THR A 322 -7.54 25.93 13.86
N GLY A 323 -7.46 24.84 14.63
CA GLY A 323 -6.65 24.75 15.83
C GLY A 323 -6.42 23.32 16.30
N PRO A 324 -5.52 23.14 17.28
CA PRO A 324 -5.10 21.83 17.75
C PRO A 324 -6.23 21.04 18.42
N VAL A 325 -6.29 19.74 18.11
CA VAL A 325 -7.19 18.77 18.74
C VAL A 325 -6.37 17.56 19.15
N LYS A 326 -6.51 17.12 20.41
CA LYS A 326 -5.72 16.01 20.95
C LYS A 326 -5.93 14.74 20.13
N SER A 327 -4.87 14.26 19.47
CA SER A 327 -4.88 13.06 18.62
C SER A 327 -5.24 11.78 19.36
N SER A 328 -5.14 11.77 20.70
CA SER A 328 -5.57 10.64 21.53
C SER A 328 -7.02 10.73 21.99
N SER A 329 -7.84 11.62 21.42
CA SER A 329 -9.26 11.75 21.78
C SER A 329 -10.12 11.25 20.63
N PRO A 330 -11.01 10.26 20.86
CA PRO A 330 -11.88 9.75 19.80
C PRO A 330 -12.93 10.76 19.34
N THR A 331 -13.25 11.78 20.15
CA THR A 331 -14.41 12.66 19.93
C THR A 331 -14.09 14.14 19.91
N ALA A 332 -12.90 14.58 20.34
CA ALA A 332 -12.60 16.02 20.42
C ALA A 332 -12.66 16.72 19.04
N TRP A 333 -12.36 16.00 17.96
CA TRP A 333 -12.39 16.53 16.59
C TRP A 333 -13.81 16.84 16.11
N LEU A 334 -14.84 16.19 16.67
CA LEU A 334 -16.25 16.40 16.30
C LEU A 334 -16.75 17.82 16.60
N GLN A 335 -16.07 18.54 17.50
CA GLN A 335 -16.40 19.91 17.87
C GLN A 335 -15.42 20.93 17.25
N ALA A 336 -14.44 20.46 16.48
CA ALA A 336 -13.45 21.32 15.85
C ALA A 336 -14.02 21.97 14.58
N THR A 337 -13.52 23.16 14.26
CA THR A 337 -13.86 23.85 13.01
C THR A 337 -12.84 23.47 11.96
N LEU A 338 -13.30 23.01 10.79
CA LEU A 338 -12.42 22.73 9.65
C LEU A 338 -11.70 24.00 9.21
N ALA A 339 -10.45 23.85 8.78
CA ALA A 339 -9.71 24.95 8.17
C ALA A 339 -10.35 25.33 6.82
N ASP A 340 -10.28 26.62 6.45
CA ASP A 340 -10.84 27.12 5.17
C ASP A 340 -10.16 26.48 3.94
N THR A 341 -8.99 25.85 4.11
CA THR A 341 -8.26 25.11 3.07
C THR A 341 -8.80 23.70 2.82
N MET A 342 -9.61 23.14 3.73
CA MET A 342 -10.21 21.81 3.58
C MET A 342 -11.22 21.81 2.44
N ASN A 343 -10.76 21.36 1.27
CA ASN A 343 -11.57 21.27 0.07
C ASN A 343 -12.50 20.04 0.09
N GLU A 344 -13.39 19.96 -0.90
CA GLU A 344 -14.41 18.90 -0.98
C GLU A 344 -13.80 17.48 -0.95
N ALA A 345 -12.67 17.27 -1.63
CA ALA A 345 -12.01 15.97 -1.68
C ALA A 345 -11.41 15.54 -0.33
N ALA A 346 -10.79 16.47 0.40
CA ALA A 346 -10.26 16.19 1.74
C ALA A 346 -11.37 15.95 2.76
N ILE A 347 -12.49 16.68 2.66
CA ILE A 347 -13.68 16.44 3.49
C ILE A 347 -14.28 15.06 3.17
N LEU A 348 -14.32 14.69 1.90
CA LEU A 348 -14.81 13.39 1.44
C LEU A 348 -13.94 12.24 1.96
N LEU A 349 -12.62 12.37 1.85
CA LEU A 349 -11.65 11.45 2.44
C LEU A 349 -11.84 11.32 3.95
N GLN A 350 -11.94 12.46 4.65
CA GLN A 350 -12.17 12.46 6.09
C GLN A 350 -13.45 11.71 6.45
N ARG A 351 -14.54 11.91 5.72
CA ARG A 351 -15.80 11.21 5.93
C ARG A 351 -15.64 9.69 5.79
N TYR A 352 -15.05 9.19 4.70
CA TYR A 352 -14.84 7.75 4.52
C TYR A 352 -14.06 7.14 5.68
N SER A 353 -12.98 7.80 6.09
CA SER A 353 -12.14 7.36 7.20
C SER A 353 -12.89 7.40 8.53
N THR A 354 -13.62 8.48 8.83
CA THR A 354 -14.30 8.65 10.12
C THR A 354 -15.54 7.78 10.26
N ASP A 355 -16.29 7.56 9.17
CA ASP A 355 -17.44 6.66 9.16
C ASP A 355 -17.00 5.20 9.36
N ALA A 356 -15.78 4.86 8.92
CA ALA A 356 -15.13 3.58 9.21
C ALA A 356 -14.50 3.49 10.62
N GLY A 357 -14.59 4.54 11.44
CA GLY A 357 -14.09 4.55 12.82
C GLY A 357 -12.62 4.90 12.97
N LEU A 358 -11.99 5.50 11.96
CA LEU A 358 -10.69 6.16 12.09
C LEU A 358 -10.86 7.60 12.58
N THR A 359 -9.79 8.21 13.07
CA THR A 359 -9.80 9.57 13.64
C THR A 359 -8.77 10.47 12.94
N PRO A 360 -9.15 11.69 12.52
CA PRO A 360 -8.26 12.59 11.80
C PRO A 360 -7.21 13.21 12.75
N LEU A 361 -6.04 13.55 12.21
CA LEU A 361 -5.08 14.42 12.90
C LEU A 361 -5.41 15.90 12.62
N ALA A 362 -5.23 16.75 13.63
CA ALA A 362 -5.64 18.15 13.53
C ALA A 362 -4.80 18.97 12.55
N SER A 363 -3.52 18.64 12.44
CA SER A 363 -2.50 19.34 11.67
C SER A 363 -2.29 18.79 10.27
N GLU A 364 -2.91 17.66 9.92
CA GLU A 364 -2.60 16.93 8.68
C GLU A 364 -3.88 16.33 8.08
N TRP A 365 -4.31 16.85 6.92
CA TRP A 365 -5.55 16.39 6.25
C TRP A 365 -5.50 14.93 5.78
N TRP A 366 -4.31 14.36 5.60
CA TRP A 366 -4.09 12.98 5.11
C TRP A 366 -3.96 11.93 6.22
N HIS A 367 -3.72 12.34 7.47
CA HIS A 367 -3.32 11.43 8.54
C HIS A 367 -4.55 10.95 9.32
N PHE A 368 -4.72 9.62 9.39
CA PHE A 368 -5.79 9.00 10.18
C PHE A 368 -5.25 7.95 11.15
N ASN A 369 -5.84 7.91 12.35
CA ASN A 369 -5.47 6.98 13.42
C ASN A 369 -6.60 6.02 13.76
N ASP A 370 -6.26 4.78 14.06
CA ASP A 370 -7.13 3.84 14.76
C ASP A 370 -6.83 3.84 16.27
N LEU A 371 -7.64 4.57 17.04
CA LEU A 371 -7.44 4.65 18.49
C LEU A 371 -7.83 3.36 19.22
N ASP A 372 -8.72 2.54 18.66
CA ASP A 372 -9.06 1.25 19.27
C ASP A 372 -7.85 0.33 19.20
N ALA A 373 -7.22 0.23 18.02
CA ALA A 373 -5.98 -0.53 17.85
C ALA A 373 -4.84 -0.02 18.76
N ARG A 374 -4.71 1.30 18.91
CA ARG A 374 -3.78 1.91 19.86
C ARG A 374 -4.02 1.46 21.29
N TYR A 375 -5.26 1.54 21.78
CA TYR A 375 -5.56 1.21 23.17
C TYR A 375 -5.42 -0.29 23.43
N SER A 376 -5.84 -1.14 22.49
CA SER A 376 -5.70 -2.59 22.60
C SER A 376 -4.23 -3.05 22.66
N THR A 377 -3.29 -2.27 22.13
CA THR A 377 -1.86 -2.58 22.12
C THR A 377 -1.03 -1.74 23.09
N GLU A 378 -1.64 -0.90 23.94
CA GLU A 378 -0.92 0.08 24.77
C GLU A 378 0.07 -0.55 25.77
N GLY A 379 -0.23 -1.77 26.22
CA GLY A 379 0.61 -2.53 27.13
C GLY A 379 1.94 -3.00 26.52
N ASN A 380 2.01 -3.11 25.19
CA ASN A 380 3.20 -3.55 24.46
C ASN A 380 3.20 -3.05 23.01
N SER A 381 3.24 -1.73 22.82
CA SER A 381 3.21 -1.13 21.48
C SER A 381 4.59 -1.11 20.82
N SER A 382 4.61 -1.33 19.50
CA SER A 382 5.82 -1.27 18.70
C SER A 382 6.58 0.05 18.82
N LYS A 383 7.90 -0.01 18.66
CA LYS A 383 8.80 1.15 18.61
C LYS A 383 9.31 1.44 17.21
N GLY A 384 9.04 0.55 16.24
CA GLY A 384 9.49 0.69 14.86
C GLY A 384 11.00 0.74 14.68
N GLU A 385 11.79 0.16 15.59
CA GLU A 385 13.25 0.12 15.52
C GLU A 385 13.75 -1.03 14.61
N TYR A 386 13.06 -1.26 13.50
CA TYR A 386 13.33 -2.32 12.51
C TYR A 386 12.93 -1.86 11.10
N PHE A 387 13.26 -2.66 10.10
CA PHE A 387 12.83 -2.47 8.71
C PHE A 387 11.97 -3.65 8.28
N LEU A 388 11.10 -3.43 7.29
CA LEU A 388 10.25 -4.45 6.70
C LEU A 388 10.57 -4.50 5.21
N ASP A 389 11.47 -5.41 4.83
CA ASP A 389 12.10 -5.48 3.50
C ASP A 389 11.80 -6.81 2.76
N ALA A 390 10.97 -7.67 3.36
CA ALA A 390 10.60 -8.95 2.80
C ALA A 390 9.09 -9.19 2.90
N THR A 391 8.56 -9.97 1.96
CA THR A 391 7.21 -10.53 1.96
C THR A 391 7.29 -12.05 1.94
N MET A 392 6.32 -12.70 2.60
CA MET A 392 6.12 -14.14 2.66
C MET A 392 4.74 -14.52 2.08
N SER A 393 4.17 -13.66 1.23
CA SER A 393 2.79 -13.79 0.76
C SER A 393 2.64 -14.92 -0.23
N GLU A 394 1.72 -15.85 0.00
CA GLU A 394 1.33 -16.91 -0.93
C GLU A 394 -0.10 -16.68 -1.45
N ALA A 395 -0.42 -17.33 -2.59
CA ALA A 395 -1.77 -17.28 -3.14
C ALA A 395 -2.77 -17.94 -2.15
N PRO A 396 -3.92 -17.30 -1.88
CA PRO A 396 -4.92 -17.88 -0.98
C PRO A 396 -5.64 -19.05 -1.65
N GLU A 397 -5.79 -20.14 -0.91
CA GLU A 397 -6.60 -21.29 -1.30
C GLU A 397 -7.96 -21.27 -0.56
N ALA A 398 -8.98 -21.84 -1.18
CA ALA A 398 -10.27 -22.07 -0.53
C ALA A 398 -10.12 -23.04 0.65
N ALA A 399 -10.84 -22.79 1.75
CA ALA A 399 -10.92 -23.77 2.83
C ALA A 399 -11.68 -25.02 2.33
N GLU A 400 -11.07 -26.20 2.44
CA GLU A 400 -11.67 -27.50 2.05
C GLU A 400 -12.90 -27.90 2.88
#